data_AF-A0A2N5K7W4-F1
#
_entry.id   AF-A0A2N5K7W4-F1
#
_cell.length_a   1.000
_cell.length_b   1.000
_cell.length_c   1.000
_cell.angle_alpha   90.00
_cell.angle_beta   90.00
_cell.angle_gamma   90.00
#
_symmetry.space_group_name_H-M   'P 1'
#
loop_
_entity.id
_entity.type
_entity.pdbx_description
1 polymer ?
#
loop_
_entity_poly.entity_id
_entity_poly.type
_entity_poly.pdbx_seq_one_letter_code
_entity_poly.pdbx_strand_id
1 'polypeptide(L)'
;MLSHQQGITELYNRFHNASEHTEDIAELRHLHETMDYAVAAEYGWNDVDLGHGFHDTKQGVRFTISELARREVLDRLLLLNHERYEQEVKDGLHEKGAKKPAAKKAPTSTSASSGTNGRKAAAKSALPLKPKDAEQNNLF
;
A
#
# COMPACT_ATOMS: atom_id res chain seq x y z
N MET A 1 10.50 -8.93 21.58
CA MET A 1 11.44 -8.76 20.44
C MET A 1 12.92 -8.86 20.83
N LEU A 2 13.41 -8.15 21.87
CA LEU A 2 14.81 -8.29 22.31
C LEU A 2 15.13 -9.61 23.03
N SER A 3 14.11 -10.27 23.62
CA SER A 3 14.25 -11.53 24.37
C SER A 3 14.62 -12.74 23.51
N HIS A 4 14.23 -12.75 22.24
CA HIS A 4 14.41 -13.90 21.34
C HIS A 4 15.48 -13.71 20.27
N GLN A 5 16.07 -12.50 20.11
CA GLN A 5 17.04 -12.20 19.05
C GLN A 5 16.58 -12.58 17.63
N GLN A 6 15.26 -12.54 17.40
CA GLN A 6 14.64 -12.91 16.12
C GLN A 6 14.50 -11.68 15.22
N GLY A 7 14.74 -11.89 13.93
CA GLY A 7 14.44 -10.88 12.90
C GLY A 7 12.94 -10.79 12.60
N ILE A 8 12.51 -9.68 11.99
CA ILE A 8 11.09 -9.44 11.61
C ILE A 8 10.54 -10.60 10.75
N THR A 9 11.34 -11.09 9.80
CA THR A 9 10.94 -12.21 8.94
C THR A 9 10.62 -13.47 9.73
N GLU A 10 11.42 -13.78 10.74
CA GLU A 10 11.22 -14.97 11.59
C GLU A 10 9.99 -14.83 12.48
N LEU A 11 9.77 -13.64 13.02
CA LEU A 11 8.55 -13.33 13.78
C LEU A 11 7.30 -13.49 12.90
N TYR A 12 7.32 -12.98 11.67
CA TYR A 12 6.18 -13.10 10.75
C TYR A 12 5.95 -14.55 10.31
N ASN A 13 7.00 -15.36 10.18
CA ASN A 13 6.83 -16.79 9.92
C ASN A 13 6.12 -17.49 11.08
N ARG A 14 6.48 -17.18 12.33
CA ARG A 14 5.80 -17.69 13.53
C ARG A 14 4.36 -17.20 13.63
N PHE A 15 4.12 -15.93 13.30
CA PHE A 15 2.79 -15.33 13.27
C PHE A 15 1.85 -16.02 12.27
N HIS A 16 2.36 -16.48 11.13
CA HIS A 16 1.56 -17.23 10.15
C HIS A 16 1.54 -18.74 10.39
N ASN A 17 2.31 -19.25 11.35
CA ASN A 17 2.29 -20.67 11.68
C ASN A 17 1.07 -21.00 12.55
N ALA A 18 0.24 -21.92 12.08
CA ALA A 18 -0.96 -22.40 12.77
C ALA A 18 -0.66 -23.27 14.00
N SER A 19 0.51 -23.93 14.03
CA SER A 19 0.91 -24.77 15.18
C SER A 19 1.61 -23.98 16.30
N GLU A 20 1.92 -22.70 16.06
CA GLU A 20 2.56 -21.85 17.06
C GLU A 20 1.48 -21.32 18.02
N HIS A 21 1.53 -21.73 19.29
CA HIS A 21 0.58 -21.30 20.31
C HIS A 21 1.25 -20.60 21.50
N THR A 22 2.47 -20.07 21.32
CA THR A 22 3.12 -19.26 22.35
C THR A 22 2.29 -18.01 22.65
N GLU A 23 2.22 -17.64 23.93
CA GLU A 23 1.41 -16.52 24.41
C GLU A 23 1.76 -15.22 23.67
N ASP A 24 3.04 -14.91 23.48
CA ASP A 24 3.52 -13.75 22.73
C ASP A 24 2.93 -13.65 21.31
N ILE A 25 2.82 -14.78 20.60
CA ILE A 25 2.32 -14.79 19.22
C ILE A 25 0.79 -14.77 19.20
N ALA A 26 0.14 -15.39 20.19
CA ALA A 26 -1.31 -15.31 20.36
C ALA A 26 -1.75 -13.86 20.67
N GLU A 27 -1.05 -13.19 21.59
CA GLU A 27 -1.28 -11.77 21.92
C GLU A 27 -1.02 -10.87 20.70
N LEU A 28 0.07 -11.12 19.95
CA LEU A 28 0.37 -10.39 18.73
C LEU A 28 -0.77 -10.50 17.69
N ARG A 29 -1.33 -11.70 17.52
CA ARG A 29 -2.48 -11.94 16.63
C ARG A 29 -3.74 -11.23 17.11
N HIS A 30 -4.04 -11.29 18.41
CA HIS A 30 -5.18 -10.59 18.99
C HIS A 30 -5.07 -9.06 18.85
N LEU A 31 -3.87 -8.50 19.04
CA LEU A 31 -3.64 -7.07 18.86
C LEU A 31 -3.82 -6.64 17.40
N HIS A 32 -3.38 -7.46 16.44
CA HIS A 32 -3.60 -7.19 15.01
C HIS A 32 -5.09 -7.21 14.66
N GLU A 33 -5.82 -8.22 15.15
CA GLU A 33 -7.27 -8.31 14.97
C GLU A 33 -7.99 -7.08 15.54
N THR A 34 -7.65 -6.70 16.77
CA THR A 34 -8.23 -5.51 17.43
C THR A 34 -7.94 -4.23 16.64
N MET A 35 -6.73 -4.09 16.13
CA MET A 35 -6.33 -2.95 15.30
C MET A 35 -7.12 -2.90 14.00
N ASP A 36 -7.27 -4.02 13.30
CA ASP A 36 -7.99 -4.08 12.03
C ASP A 36 -9.48 -3.76 12.22
N TYR A 37 -10.12 -4.24 13.29
CA TYR A 37 -11.49 -3.88 13.63
C TYR A 37 -11.63 -2.39 13.99
N ALA A 38 -10.68 -1.82 14.73
CA ALA A 38 -10.69 -0.40 15.04
C ALA A 38 -10.56 0.45 13.77
N VAL A 39 -9.69 0.06 12.83
CA VAL A 39 -9.57 0.72 11.53
C VAL A 39 -10.88 0.59 10.74
N ALA A 40 -11.46 -0.61 10.64
CA ALA A 40 -12.74 -0.80 9.97
C ALA A 40 -13.83 0.10 10.58
N ALA A 41 -13.86 0.25 11.91
CA ALA A 41 -14.80 1.13 12.59
C ALA A 41 -14.64 2.61 12.22
N GLU A 42 -13.41 3.11 12.13
CA GLU A 42 -13.13 4.49 11.72
C GLU A 42 -13.55 4.78 10.27
N TYR A 43 -13.46 3.78 9.38
CA TYR A 43 -13.98 3.87 8.02
C TYR A 43 -15.51 3.68 7.94
N GLY A 44 -16.17 3.37 9.06
CA GLY A 44 -17.60 3.09 9.13
C GLY A 44 -17.99 1.69 8.64
N TRP A 45 -17.05 0.75 8.55
CA TRP A 45 -17.21 -0.61 8.03
C TRP A 45 -17.42 -1.64 9.14
N ASN A 46 -18.18 -1.28 10.17
CA ASN A 46 -18.51 -2.15 11.31
C ASN A 46 -19.37 -3.37 10.91
N ASP A 47 -19.92 -3.36 9.71
CA ASP A 47 -20.74 -4.43 9.14
C ASP A 47 -19.91 -5.53 8.46
N VAL A 48 -18.62 -5.30 8.24
CA VAL A 48 -17.72 -6.28 7.65
C VAL A 48 -17.18 -7.20 8.73
N ASP A 49 -17.59 -8.46 8.70
CA ASP A 49 -16.94 -9.50 9.49
C ASP A 49 -15.58 -9.81 8.87
N LEU A 50 -14.50 -9.36 9.53
CA LEU A 50 -13.14 -9.56 9.06
C LEU A 50 -12.76 -11.05 9.08
N GLY A 51 -13.36 -11.85 9.97
CA GLY A 51 -13.13 -13.29 10.02
C GLY A 51 -11.64 -13.66 10.08
N HIS A 52 -10.89 -13.04 10.99
CA HIS A 52 -9.45 -13.33 11.16
C HIS A 52 -9.23 -14.80 11.44
N GLY A 53 -8.26 -15.38 10.74
CA GLY A 53 -7.97 -16.80 10.85
C GLY A 53 -6.87 -17.21 9.89
N PHE A 54 -6.64 -18.51 9.81
CA PHE A 54 -5.69 -19.09 8.88
C PHE A 54 -6.39 -19.35 7.55
N HIS A 55 -6.03 -18.58 6.53
CA HIS A 55 -6.62 -18.69 5.19
C HIS A 55 -5.55 -19.07 4.18
N ASP A 56 -5.95 -19.83 3.16
CA ASP A 56 -5.08 -20.21 2.07
C ASP A 56 -4.77 -19.00 1.18
N THR A 57 -3.47 -18.75 0.99
CA THR A 57 -2.99 -17.76 0.04
C THR A 57 -2.07 -18.43 -0.98
N LYS A 58 -1.74 -17.73 -2.08
CA LYS A 58 -0.77 -18.24 -3.07
C LYS A 58 0.63 -18.50 -2.49
N GLN A 59 0.90 -17.96 -1.30
CA GLN A 59 2.16 -18.13 -0.58
C GLN A 59 2.05 -19.14 0.56
N GLY A 60 0.96 -19.91 0.62
CA GLY A 60 0.64 -20.85 1.68
C GLY A 60 -0.40 -20.32 2.67
N VAL A 61 -0.65 -21.08 3.72
CA VAL A 61 -1.57 -20.71 4.81
C VAL A 61 -0.99 -19.51 5.56
N ARG A 62 -1.78 -18.44 5.70
CA ARG A 62 -1.39 -17.25 6.47
C ARG A 62 -2.50 -16.83 7.41
N PHE A 63 -2.12 -16.35 8.59
CA PHE A 63 -3.04 -15.63 9.46
C PHE A 63 -3.41 -14.28 8.84
N THR A 64 -4.67 -14.11 8.44
CA THR A 64 -5.20 -12.95 7.70
C THR A 64 -6.72 -12.87 7.85
N ILE A 65 -7.35 -11.88 7.21
CA ILE A 65 -8.81 -11.75 7.13
C ILE A 65 -9.39 -12.74 6.11
N SER A 66 -10.67 -13.08 6.26
CA SER A 66 -11.37 -13.97 5.35
C SER A 66 -11.34 -13.45 3.91
N GLU A 67 -11.41 -14.35 2.93
CA GLU A 67 -11.41 -13.96 1.51
C GLU A 67 -12.59 -13.04 1.17
N LEU A 68 -13.75 -13.27 1.79
CA LEU A 68 -14.94 -12.44 1.62
C LEU A 68 -14.71 -11.03 2.16
N ALA A 69 -14.20 -10.92 3.39
CA ALA A 69 -13.87 -9.64 4.00
C ALA A 69 -12.82 -8.86 3.19
N ARG A 70 -11.80 -9.57 2.69
CA ARG A 70 -10.76 -8.97 1.85
C ARG A 70 -11.35 -8.35 0.59
N ARG A 71 -12.23 -9.07 -0.10
CA ARG A 71 -12.89 -8.57 -1.31
C ARG A 71 -13.73 -7.33 -1.00
N GLU A 72 -14.55 -7.40 0.04
CA GLU A 72 -15.40 -6.28 0.46
C GLU A 72 -14.59 -5.03 0.82
N VAL A 73 -13.51 -5.21 1.59
CA VAL A 73 -12.59 -4.10 1.95
C VAL A 73 -11.93 -3.51 0.71
N LEU A 74 -11.47 -4.33 -0.23
CA LEU A 74 -10.86 -3.86 -1.47
C LEU A 74 -11.84 -3.10 -2.35
N ASP A 75 -13.09 -3.57 -2.46
CA ASP A 75 -14.13 -2.92 -3.25
C ASP A 75 -14.48 -1.54 -2.67
N ARG A 76 -14.63 -1.44 -1.34
CA ARG A 76 -14.87 -0.15 -0.66
C ARG A 76 -13.69 0.80 -0.80
N LEU A 77 -12.46 0.31 -0.65
CA LEU A 77 -11.25 1.10 -0.87
C LEU A 77 -11.15 1.61 -2.31
N LEU A 78 -11.51 0.78 -3.29
CA LEU A 78 -11.50 1.15 -4.70
C LEU A 78 -12.51 2.26 -4.97
N LEU A 79 -13.72 2.15 -4.42
CA LEU A 79 -14.76 3.18 -4.54
C LEU A 79 -14.30 4.52 -3.93
N LEU A 80 -13.77 4.51 -2.70
CA LEU A 80 -13.24 5.73 -2.07
C LEU A 80 -12.08 6.35 -2.85
N ASN A 81 -11.26 5.53 -3.49
CA ASN A 81 -10.16 5.99 -4.33
C ASN A 81 -10.71 6.71 -5.58
N HIS A 82 -11.72 6.15 -6.24
CA HIS A 82 -12.39 6.80 -7.37
C HIS A 82 -13.00 8.15 -6.98
N GLU A 83 -13.70 8.23 -5.86
CA GLU A 83 -14.28 9.49 -5.37
C GLU A 83 -13.21 10.57 -5.11
N ARG A 84 -12.12 10.19 -4.42
CA ARG A 84 -11.01 11.12 -4.16
C ARG A 84 -10.30 11.53 -5.45
N TYR A 85 -10.09 10.62 -6.38
CA TYR A 85 -9.50 10.92 -7.68
C TYR A 85 -10.36 11.92 -8.47
N GLU A 86 -11.68 11.74 -8.49
CA GLU A 86 -12.58 12.70 -9.12
C GLU A 86 -12.53 14.09 -8.47
N GLN A 87 -12.40 14.14 -7.13
CA GLN A 87 -12.20 15.39 -6.40
C GLN A 87 -10.86 16.04 -6.77
N GLU A 88 -9.76 15.28 -6.80
CA GLU A 88 -8.44 15.79 -7.19
C GLU A 88 -8.40 16.29 -8.64
N VAL A 89 -9.12 15.64 -9.55
CA VAL A 89 -9.29 16.09 -10.95
C VAL A 89 -10.10 17.39 -11.01
N LYS A 90 -11.18 17.51 -10.23
CA LYS A 90 -11.98 18.75 -10.15
C LYS A 90 -11.19 19.91 -9.55
N ASP A 91 -10.32 19.62 -8.58
CA ASP A 91 -9.42 20.61 -7.95
C ASP A 91 -8.21 20.96 -8.83
N GLY A 92 -8.13 20.41 -10.05
CA GLY A 92 -7.10 20.73 -11.04
C GLY A 92 -5.70 20.25 -10.67
N LEU A 93 -5.56 19.47 -9.59
CA LEU A 93 -4.28 18.93 -9.13
C LEU A 93 -3.77 17.79 -10.02
N HIS A 94 -4.62 17.30 -10.94
CA HIS A 94 -4.32 16.18 -11.82
C HIS A 94 -4.01 16.54 -13.29
N GLU A 95 -3.53 17.75 -13.58
CA GLU A 95 -2.90 18.05 -14.88
C GLU A 95 -1.46 17.52 -14.91
N LYS A 96 -1.27 16.28 -15.38
CA LYS A 96 0.04 15.79 -15.83
C LYS A 96 0.46 16.59 -17.08
N GLY A 97 1.15 17.70 -16.84
CA GLY A 97 2.00 18.36 -17.84
C GLY A 97 1.33 19.52 -18.58
N ALA A 98 1.01 20.59 -17.88
CA ALA A 98 0.92 21.92 -18.51
C ALA A 98 2.28 22.23 -19.15
N LYS A 99 2.35 22.07 -20.48
CA LYS A 99 3.51 22.36 -21.32
C LYS A 99 3.96 23.81 -21.07
N LYS A 100 5.12 24.00 -20.43
CA LYS A 100 5.80 25.29 -20.43
C LYS A 100 6.15 25.64 -21.89
N PRO A 101 5.78 26.82 -22.41
CA PRO A 101 6.15 27.22 -23.76
C PRO A 101 7.67 27.36 -23.85
N ALA A 102 8.26 26.77 -24.89
CA ALA A 102 9.68 26.82 -25.17
C ALA A 102 10.11 28.26 -25.51
N ALA A 103 10.81 28.93 -24.59
CA ALA A 103 11.50 30.17 -24.89
C ALA A 103 12.83 29.87 -25.61
N LYS A 104 13.04 30.56 -26.72
CA LYS A 104 14.10 30.42 -27.74
C LYS A 104 15.52 30.66 -27.17
N LYS A 105 16.52 29.89 -27.62
CA LYS A 105 17.99 30.15 -27.49
C LYS A 105 18.37 31.38 -28.37
N ALA A 106 19.44 32.18 -28.20
CA ALA A 106 20.80 32.12 -27.58
C ALA A 106 21.36 33.59 -27.44
N PRO A 107 22.67 33.93 -27.19
CA PRO A 107 23.85 33.17 -26.70
C PRO A 107 24.74 33.87 -25.59
N THR A 108 25.58 33.04 -24.93
CA THR A 108 26.94 33.24 -24.32
C THR A 108 27.35 34.47 -23.48
N SER A 109 27.83 34.24 -22.23
CA SER A 109 29.26 34.38 -21.82
C SER A 109 29.56 34.05 -20.33
N THR A 110 30.59 33.21 -20.15
CA THR A 110 31.70 33.20 -19.16
C THR A 110 31.52 33.00 -17.63
N SER A 111 32.30 32.03 -17.13
CA SER A 111 33.01 31.86 -15.83
C SER A 111 32.33 31.37 -14.55
N ALA A 112 32.87 30.22 -14.10
CA ALA A 112 33.48 29.96 -12.78
C ALA A 112 32.64 29.49 -11.57
N SER A 113 33.00 28.26 -11.17
CA SER A 113 33.16 27.72 -9.82
C SER A 113 31.92 27.45 -8.95
N SER A 114 31.79 26.18 -8.55
CA SER A 114 31.76 25.74 -7.15
C SER A 114 31.04 24.39 -7.09
N GLY A 115 31.72 23.40 -6.50
CA GLY A 115 31.20 22.04 -6.39
C GLY A 115 30.01 21.91 -5.44
N THR A 116 29.27 20.83 -5.61
CA THR A 116 28.81 19.96 -4.52
C THR A 116 28.19 18.70 -5.12
N ASN A 117 28.62 17.56 -4.58
CA ASN A 117 28.05 16.25 -4.83
C ASN A 117 26.62 16.19 -4.27
N GLY A 118 25.66 15.73 -5.09
CA GLY A 118 24.32 15.37 -4.66
C GLY A 118 23.69 14.43 -5.67
N ARG A 119 23.81 13.12 -5.44
CA ARG A 119 23.24 12.08 -6.30
C ARG A 119 21.72 12.19 -6.32
N LYS A 120 21.18 12.22 -7.54
CA LYS A 120 19.78 12.47 -7.89
C LYS A 120 18.82 11.38 -7.38
N ALA A 121 17.65 11.87 -6.98
CA ALA A 121 16.40 11.15 -6.85
C ALA A 121 16.08 10.32 -8.11
N ALA A 122 15.74 9.05 -7.91
CA ALA A 122 15.08 8.22 -8.90
C ALA A 122 13.57 8.38 -8.73
N ALA A 123 12.98 9.40 -9.36
CA ALA A 123 11.54 9.51 -9.52
C ALA A 123 11.10 8.48 -10.56
N LYS A 124 10.57 7.34 -10.10
CA LYS A 124 9.87 6.37 -10.95
C LYS A 124 8.56 7.03 -11.40
N SER A 125 8.54 7.41 -12.67
CA SER A 125 7.37 7.86 -13.42
C SER A 125 6.26 6.80 -13.35
N ALA A 126 5.13 7.15 -12.74
CA ALA A 126 3.91 6.37 -12.83
C ALA A 126 3.36 6.42 -14.26
N LEU A 127 3.50 5.29 -14.97
CA LEU A 127 2.91 5.03 -16.28
C LEU A 127 1.38 5.21 -16.24
N PRO A 128 0.75 5.77 -17.29
CA PRO A 128 -0.70 5.74 -17.41
C PRO A 128 -1.14 4.34 -17.85
N LEU A 129 -1.98 3.68 -17.04
CA LEU A 129 -2.60 2.41 -17.41
C LEU A 129 -3.77 2.70 -18.36
N LYS A 130 -3.62 2.26 -19.61
CA LYS A 130 -4.73 2.13 -20.57
C LYS A 130 -5.74 1.10 -20.06
N PRO A 131 -7.03 1.20 -20.45
CA PRO A 131 -8.01 0.19 -20.06
C PRO A 131 -7.60 -1.12 -20.71
N LYS A 132 -7.29 -2.11 -19.88
CA LYS A 132 -7.10 -3.50 -20.29
C LYS A 132 -8.11 -4.30 -19.50
N ASP A 133 -9.13 -4.72 -20.23
CA ASP A 133 -9.87 -5.96 -20.09
C ASP A 133 -9.90 -6.54 -18.67
N ALA A 134 -11.07 -6.39 -18.07
CA ALA A 134 -11.47 -6.97 -16.81
C ALA A 134 -11.31 -8.50 -16.85
N GLU A 135 -10.12 -9.03 -16.57
CA GLU A 135 -9.96 -10.47 -16.32
C GLU A 135 -8.69 -10.88 -15.54
N GLN A 136 -7.89 -9.95 -14.99
CA GLN A 136 -6.62 -10.34 -14.34
C GLN A 136 -6.26 -9.69 -12.99
N ASN A 137 -7.20 -9.07 -12.27
CA ASN A 137 -6.91 -8.57 -10.92
C ASN A 137 -7.54 -9.45 -9.83
N ASN A 138 -6.98 -10.66 -9.68
CA ASN A 138 -7.14 -11.45 -8.46
C ASN A 138 -5.79 -12.03 -8.00
N LEU A 139 -4.88 -11.13 -7.63
CA LEU A 139 -3.64 -11.44 -6.92
C LEU A 139 -3.45 -10.35 -5.86
N PHE A 140 -4.01 -10.55 -4.65
CA PHE A 140 -3.36 -10.25 -3.37
C PHE A 140 -4.07 -11.00 -2.24
#